data_AF-A0AAU6D4J9-F1
#
_entry.id   AF-A0AAU6D4J9-F1
#
_cell.length_a   1.000
_cell.length_b   1.000
_cell.length_c   1.000
_cell.angle_alpha   90.00
_cell.angle_beta   90.00
_cell.angle_gamma   90.00
#
_symmetry.space_group_name_H-M   'P 1'
#
loop_
_entity.id
_entity.type
_entity.pdbx_description
1 polymer ?
#
loop_
_entity_poly.entity_id
_entity_poly.type
_entity_poly.pdbx_seq_one_letter_code
_entity_poly.pdbx_strand_id
1 'polypeptide(L)'
;MRPFPEISAGDPAAQREALARLRAWAELSAEDAMDWYLRDKKRKRTGSRVLQGLAIAFAVAGTAVPLGTAAAGGSGQGWGYVLLAVAAGCKGFDHFFGLSSTWMRDIGAAHALRGELNAVRLEWATDVLRAGPVGARSHGPLEPAEVERQLALIGRLVAAVRNEIESETASWQAEFSARTRQLQEQGGASPAERTPGT
;
A
#
# COMPACT_ATOMS: atom_id res chain seq x y z
N MET A 1 -6.92 4.27 13.44
CA MET A 1 -8.37 4.00 13.32
C MET A 1 -9.11 5.03 14.15
N ARG A 2 -10.16 5.64 13.58
CA ARG A 2 -11.00 6.59 14.31
C ARG A 2 -11.85 5.85 15.36
N PRO A 3 -12.09 6.43 16.54
CA PRO A 3 -12.98 5.84 17.53
C PRO A 3 -14.38 5.67 16.93
N PHE A 4 -15.08 4.61 17.34
CA PHE A 4 -16.46 4.35 16.94
C PHE A 4 -17.36 5.47 17.46
N PRO A 5 -18.30 6.00 16.65
CA PRO A 5 -19.16 7.10 17.08
C PRO A 5 -20.18 6.64 18.13
N GLU A 6 -20.54 7.53 19.05
CA GLU A 6 -21.65 7.28 19.97
C GLU A 6 -22.98 7.25 19.20
N ILE A 7 -23.82 6.28 19.52
CA ILE A 7 -25.10 6.02 18.85
C ILE A 7 -26.24 6.25 19.84
N SER A 8 -27.22 7.06 19.44
CA SER A 8 -28.47 7.25 20.16
C SER A 8 -29.63 7.11 19.18
N ALA A 9 -30.64 6.33 19.56
CA ALA A 9 -31.84 6.06 18.76
C ALA A 9 -33.12 6.30 19.57
N GLY A 10 -33.07 7.22 20.54
CA GLY A 10 -34.18 7.49 21.47
C GLY A 10 -35.44 8.05 20.80
N ASP A 11 -35.31 8.63 19.60
CA ASP A 11 -36.42 9.07 18.77
C ASP A 11 -36.10 8.85 17.27
N PRO A 12 -37.11 8.97 16.38
CA PRO A 12 -36.91 8.79 14.94
C PRO A 12 -35.89 9.74 14.29
N ALA A 13 -35.73 10.95 14.81
CA ALA A 13 -34.77 11.92 14.28
C ALA A 13 -33.34 11.53 14.69
N ALA A 14 -33.15 11.14 15.95
CA ALA A 14 -31.90 10.63 16.49
C ALA A 14 -31.44 9.36 15.76
N GLN A 15 -32.37 8.47 15.39
CA GLN A 15 -32.05 7.27 14.60
C GLN A 15 -31.45 7.63 13.23
N ARG A 16 -32.05 8.58 12.49
CA ARG A 16 -31.52 9.06 11.20
C ARG A 16 -30.15 9.71 11.37
N GLU A 17 -29.99 10.52 12.40
CA GLU A 17 -28.74 11.19 12.71
C GLU A 17 -27.63 10.18 13.05
N ALA A 18 -27.96 9.15 13.83
CA ALA A 18 -27.04 8.07 14.16
C ALA A 18 -26.56 7.32 12.91
N LEU A 19 -27.47 7.00 11.98
CA LEU A 19 -27.11 6.36 10.70
C LEU A 19 -26.22 7.28 9.84
N ALA A 20 -26.52 8.58 9.79
CA ALA A 20 -25.70 9.55 9.08
C ALA A 20 -24.29 9.69 9.70
N ARG A 21 -24.20 9.73 11.03
CA ARG A 21 -22.91 9.75 11.76
C ARG A 21 -22.10 8.48 11.49
N LEU A 22 -22.76 7.32 11.52
CA LEU A 22 -22.11 6.04 11.28
C LEU A 22 -21.59 5.93 9.84
N ARG A 23 -22.38 6.38 8.86
CA ARG A 23 -21.93 6.52 7.47
C ARG A 23 -20.72 7.44 7.36
N ALA A 24 -20.79 8.65 7.93
CA ALA A 24 -19.69 9.61 7.85
C ALA A 24 -18.40 9.04 8.47
N TRP A 25 -18.51 8.35 9.60
CA TRP A 25 -17.38 7.65 10.23
C TRP A 25 -16.79 6.57 9.32
N ALA A 26 -17.64 5.77 8.65
CA ALA A 26 -17.18 4.72 7.74
C ALA A 26 -16.49 5.30 6.49
N GLU A 27 -17.04 6.37 5.90
CA GLU A 27 -16.44 7.07 4.77
C GLU A 27 -15.08 7.68 5.13
N LEU A 28 -15.00 8.38 6.26
CA LEU A 28 -13.75 8.97 6.74
C LEU A 28 -12.71 7.90 7.07
N SER A 29 -13.13 6.74 7.59
CA SER A 29 -12.21 5.63 7.86
C SER A 29 -11.64 5.04 6.57
N ALA A 30 -12.46 4.91 5.52
CA ALA A 30 -12.00 4.49 4.20
C ALA A 30 -11.07 5.54 3.57
N GLU A 31 -11.38 6.83 3.71
CA GLU A 31 -10.54 7.94 3.22
C GLU A 31 -9.19 8.00 3.93
N ASP A 32 -9.17 7.89 5.26
CA ASP A 32 -7.93 7.82 6.04
C ASP A 32 -7.09 6.61 5.62
N ALA A 33 -7.71 5.46 5.34
CA ALA A 33 -7.01 4.26 4.85
C ALA A 33 -6.39 4.52 3.47
N MET A 34 -7.16 5.00 2.49
CA MET A 34 -6.66 5.37 1.16
C MET A 34 -5.50 6.37 1.25
N ASP A 35 -5.64 7.39 2.08
CA ASP A 35 -4.62 8.41 2.27
C ASP A 35 -3.35 7.85 2.93
N TRP A 36 -3.48 6.92 3.86
CA TRP A 36 -2.33 6.21 4.44
C TRP A 36 -1.58 5.40 3.38
N TYR A 37 -2.30 4.63 2.55
CA TYR A 37 -1.72 3.88 1.42
C TYR A 37 -0.93 4.80 0.48
N LEU A 38 -1.45 6.00 0.19
CA LEU A 38 -0.83 6.94 -0.73
C LEU A 38 0.29 7.79 -0.11
N ARG A 39 0.18 8.22 1.16
CA ARG A 39 1.09 9.21 1.78
C ARG A 39 2.27 8.58 2.53
N ASP A 40 2.02 7.60 3.40
CA ASP A 40 3.06 7.09 4.31
C ASP A 40 4.16 6.34 3.53
N LYS A 41 3.75 5.51 2.58
CA LYS A 41 4.65 4.72 1.74
C LYS A 41 5.33 5.52 0.63
N LYS A 42 4.81 6.69 0.21
CA LYS A 42 5.52 7.53 -0.76
C LYS A 42 6.70 8.28 -0.11
N ARG A 43 6.50 8.91 1.06
CA ARG A 43 7.54 9.74 1.70
C ARG A 43 8.71 8.93 2.26
N LYS A 44 8.47 7.92 3.09
CA LYS A 44 9.53 7.13 3.73
C LYS A 44 10.39 6.39 2.70
N ARG A 45 9.73 5.94 1.64
CA ARG A 45 10.27 5.01 0.66
C ARG A 45 10.96 5.78 -0.51
N THR A 46 10.46 6.94 -0.93
CA THR A 46 11.19 7.82 -1.87
C THR A 46 12.41 8.47 -1.23
N GLY A 47 12.33 8.89 0.03
CA GLY A 47 13.47 9.47 0.76
C GLY A 47 14.67 8.52 0.86
N SER A 48 14.44 7.28 1.31
CA SER A 48 15.51 6.27 1.39
C SER A 48 16.08 5.88 0.03
N ARG A 49 15.28 5.97 -1.03
CA ARG A 49 15.66 5.56 -2.40
C ARG A 49 16.43 6.59 -3.17
N VAL A 50 16.05 7.86 -3.06
CA VAL A 50 16.83 8.96 -3.63
C VAL A 50 18.23 8.90 -3.02
N LEU A 51 18.32 8.66 -1.71
CA LEU A 51 19.59 8.52 -1.02
C LEU A 51 20.43 7.33 -1.51
N GLN A 52 19.81 6.16 -1.67
CA GLN A 52 20.52 4.95 -2.08
C GLN A 52 20.91 4.96 -3.57
N GLY A 53 20.06 5.50 -4.45
CA GLY A 53 20.39 5.73 -5.85
C GLY A 53 21.50 6.75 -6.03
N LEU A 54 21.46 7.87 -5.27
CA LEU A 54 22.55 8.84 -5.24
C LEU A 54 23.84 8.24 -4.72
N ALA A 55 23.79 7.43 -3.66
CA ALA A 55 24.97 6.76 -3.11
C ALA A 55 25.62 5.83 -4.14
N ILE A 56 24.84 5.04 -4.87
CA ILE A 56 25.35 4.16 -5.94
C ILE A 56 25.89 5.00 -7.11
N ALA A 57 25.16 6.02 -7.56
CA ALA A 57 25.59 6.88 -8.65
C ALA A 57 26.90 7.61 -8.31
N PHE A 58 27.05 8.12 -7.09
CA PHE A 58 28.29 8.73 -6.62
C PHE A 58 29.41 7.72 -6.44
N ALA A 59 29.12 6.50 -5.96
CA ALA A 59 30.13 5.44 -5.88
C ALA A 59 30.63 5.05 -7.28
N VAL A 60 29.73 4.92 -8.25
CA VAL A 60 30.05 4.62 -9.65
C VAL A 60 30.80 5.78 -10.30
N ALA A 61 30.32 7.02 -10.17
CA ALA A 61 31.01 8.18 -10.74
C ALA A 61 32.38 8.41 -10.10
N GLY A 62 32.49 8.26 -8.77
CA GLY A 62 33.73 8.40 -8.02
C GLY A 62 34.77 7.33 -8.33
N THR A 63 34.36 6.16 -8.83
CA THR A 63 35.28 5.08 -9.26
C THR A 63 35.53 5.08 -10.77
N ALA A 64 34.51 5.30 -11.59
CA ALA A 64 34.60 5.27 -13.04
C ALA A 64 35.38 6.46 -13.63
N VAL A 65 35.26 7.66 -13.05
CA VAL A 65 35.92 8.86 -13.59
C VAL A 65 37.45 8.79 -13.47
N PRO A 66 38.05 8.48 -12.28
CA PRO A 66 39.50 8.35 -12.16
C PRO A 66 40.07 7.14 -12.93
N LEU A 67 39.32 6.03 -12.99
CA LEU A 67 39.77 4.80 -13.64
C LEU A 67 39.66 4.87 -15.16
N GLY A 68 38.66 5.58 -15.70
CA GLY A 68 38.57 5.86 -17.13
C GLY A 68 39.73 6.73 -17.62
N THR A 69 40.14 7.73 -16.82
CA THR A 69 41.33 8.53 -17.11
C THR A 69 42.63 7.73 -17.01
N ALA A 70 42.71 6.73 -16.12
CA ALA A 70 43.88 5.86 -16.00
C ALA A 70 43.93 4.73 -17.06
N ALA A 71 42.78 4.20 -17.48
CA ALA A 71 42.66 3.12 -18.46
C ALA A 71 42.87 3.58 -19.91
N ALA A 72 42.67 4.88 -20.20
CA ALA A 72 42.97 5.46 -21.51
C ALA A 72 44.46 5.36 -21.92
N GLY A 73 45.35 4.93 -20.99
CA GLY A 73 46.78 4.73 -21.23
C GLY A 73 47.30 3.29 -21.21
N GLY A 74 46.47 2.23 -21.05
CA GLY A 74 47.01 0.86 -20.92
C GLY A 74 46.01 -0.30 -21.04
N SER A 75 46.54 -1.46 -21.43
CA SER A 75 45.85 -2.72 -21.82
C SER A 75 44.68 -3.16 -20.93
N GLY A 76 43.45 -3.13 -21.48
CA GLY A 76 42.28 -4.00 -21.24
C GLY A 76 41.68 -4.13 -19.83
N GLN A 77 42.49 -4.21 -18.77
CA GLN A 77 42.13 -4.56 -17.40
C GLN A 77 41.14 -3.56 -16.74
N GLY A 78 41.17 -2.28 -17.16
CA GLY A 78 40.31 -1.23 -16.63
C GLY A 78 38.83 -1.40 -16.98
N TRP A 79 38.52 -2.05 -18.11
CA TRP A 79 37.15 -2.24 -18.58
C TRP A 79 36.34 -3.21 -17.70
N GLY A 80 37.00 -4.16 -17.03
CA GLY A 80 36.32 -5.08 -16.11
C GLY A 80 35.64 -4.36 -14.94
N TYR A 81 36.29 -3.33 -14.38
CA TYR A 81 35.71 -2.52 -13.31
C TYR A 81 34.57 -1.62 -13.78
N VAL A 82 34.65 -1.12 -15.01
CA VAL A 82 33.54 -0.39 -15.65
C VAL A 82 32.33 -1.30 -15.82
N LEU A 83 32.53 -2.53 -16.30
CA LEU A 83 31.45 -3.51 -16.44
C LEU A 83 30.85 -3.91 -15.08
N LEU A 84 31.66 -4.06 -14.03
CA LEU A 84 31.17 -4.29 -12.66
C LEU A 84 30.35 -3.12 -12.12
N ALA A 85 30.76 -1.88 -12.40
CA ALA A 85 30.02 -0.68 -12.02
C ALA A 85 28.67 -0.59 -12.76
N VAL A 86 28.65 -0.92 -14.05
CA VAL A 86 27.40 -1.02 -14.83
C VAL A 86 26.51 -2.13 -14.29
N ALA A 87 27.04 -3.32 -13.98
CA ALA A 87 26.28 -4.42 -13.41
C ALA A 87 25.67 -4.07 -12.05
N ALA A 88 26.40 -3.35 -11.19
CA ALA A 88 25.87 -2.82 -9.94
C ALA A 88 24.74 -1.79 -10.17
N GLY A 89 24.91 -0.93 -11.18
CA GLY A 89 23.86 -0.01 -11.64
C GLY A 89 22.60 -0.74 -12.12
N CYS A 90 22.75 -1.78 -12.93
CA CYS A 90 21.65 -2.63 -13.40
C CYS A 90 20.93 -3.34 -12.26
N LYS A 91 21.67 -3.89 -11.28
CA LYS A 91 21.07 -4.50 -10.08
C LYS A 91 20.28 -3.48 -9.25
N GLY A 92 20.78 -2.24 -9.16
CA GLY A 92 20.04 -1.12 -8.60
C GLY A 92 18.75 -0.88 -9.38
N PHE A 93 18.85 -0.81 -10.72
CA PHE A 93 17.71 -0.70 -11.65
C PHE A 93 16.64 -1.75 -11.42
N ASP A 94 16.99 -3.04 -11.39
CA ASP A 94 16.04 -4.13 -11.14
C ASP A 94 15.38 -4.01 -9.76
N HIS A 95 16.13 -3.58 -8.74
CA HIS A 95 15.54 -3.26 -7.45
C HIS A 95 14.50 -2.14 -7.59
N PHE A 96 14.76 -1.07 -8.36
CA PHE A 96 13.76 -0.01 -8.61
C PHE A 96 12.48 -0.55 -9.28
N PHE A 97 12.55 -1.46 -10.24
CA PHE A 97 11.36 -2.05 -10.89
C PHE A 97 10.63 -3.05 -9.98
N GLY A 98 11.34 -3.84 -9.16
CA GLY A 98 10.72 -4.67 -8.14
C GLY A 98 9.98 -3.86 -7.06
N LEU A 99 10.34 -2.58 -6.88
CA LEU A 99 9.64 -1.67 -5.98
C LEU A 99 8.46 -0.97 -6.65
N SER A 100 8.49 -0.82 -7.98
CA SER A 100 7.35 -0.29 -8.75
C SER A 100 6.18 -1.27 -8.72
N SER A 101 6.43 -2.58 -8.69
CA SER A 101 5.37 -3.58 -8.54
C SER A 101 4.66 -3.48 -7.18
N THR A 102 5.40 -3.26 -6.08
CA THR A 102 4.77 -3.04 -4.77
C THR A 102 3.96 -1.75 -4.75
N TRP A 103 4.47 -0.68 -5.37
CA TRP A 103 3.75 0.59 -5.48
C TRP A 103 2.48 0.47 -6.31
N MET A 104 2.52 -0.25 -7.43
CA MET A 104 1.33 -0.54 -8.23
C MET A 104 0.30 -1.36 -7.43
N ARG A 105 0.74 -2.30 -6.59
CA ARG A 105 -0.14 -3.01 -5.66
C ARG A 105 -0.79 -2.07 -4.64
N ASP A 106 -0.02 -1.19 -4.01
CA ASP A 106 -0.52 -0.22 -3.04
C ASP A 106 -1.53 0.77 -3.69
N ILE A 107 -1.27 1.17 -4.93
CA ILE A 107 -2.21 1.96 -5.75
C ILE A 107 -3.49 1.16 -6.05
N GLY A 108 -3.35 -0.12 -6.39
CA GLY A 108 -4.48 -1.03 -6.60
C GLY A 108 -5.40 -1.10 -5.38
N ALA A 109 -4.82 -1.25 -4.18
CA ALA A 109 -5.55 -1.23 -2.91
C ALA A 109 -6.34 0.07 -2.71
N ALA A 110 -5.69 1.22 -2.90
CA ALA A 110 -6.35 2.52 -2.79
C ALA A 110 -7.47 2.70 -3.82
N HIS A 111 -7.30 2.20 -5.04
CA HIS A 111 -8.35 2.24 -6.07
C HIS A 111 -9.52 1.30 -5.77
N ALA A 112 -9.26 0.11 -5.24
CA ALA A 112 -10.29 -0.83 -4.82
C ALA A 112 -11.17 -0.20 -3.72
N LEU A 113 -10.55 0.38 -2.69
CA LEU A 113 -11.27 1.11 -1.63
C LEU A 113 -12.06 2.30 -2.18
N ARG A 114 -11.48 3.07 -3.11
CA ARG A 114 -12.18 4.19 -3.76
C ARG A 114 -13.39 3.72 -4.57
N GLY A 115 -13.27 2.58 -5.25
CA GLY A 115 -14.38 1.95 -5.97
C GLY A 115 -15.54 1.61 -5.05
N GLU A 116 -15.26 0.90 -3.95
CA GLU A 116 -16.28 0.52 -2.97
C GLU A 116 -16.93 1.75 -2.29
N LEU A 117 -16.13 2.75 -1.90
CA LEU A 117 -16.64 3.99 -1.33
C LEU A 117 -17.61 4.70 -2.29
N ASN A 118 -17.26 4.78 -3.57
CA ASN A 118 -18.10 5.41 -4.58
C ASN A 118 -19.39 4.60 -4.83
N ALA A 119 -19.33 3.27 -4.80
CA ALA A 119 -20.51 2.40 -4.91
C ALA A 119 -21.48 2.65 -3.77
N VAL A 120 -21.00 2.65 -2.52
CA VAL A 120 -21.80 2.93 -1.32
C VAL A 120 -22.42 4.32 -1.36
N ARG A 121 -21.66 5.35 -1.77
CA ARG A 121 -22.16 6.72 -1.95
C ARG A 121 -23.28 6.80 -2.99
N LEU A 122 -23.13 6.10 -4.12
CA LEU A 122 -24.13 6.08 -5.19
C LEU A 122 -25.40 5.34 -4.77
N GLU A 123 -25.28 4.19 -4.11
CA GLU A 123 -26.42 3.43 -3.58
C GLU A 123 -27.19 4.28 -2.56
N TRP A 124 -26.47 4.94 -1.64
CA TRP A 124 -27.09 5.85 -0.67
C TRP A 124 -27.82 7.02 -1.35
N ALA A 125 -27.20 7.65 -2.35
CA ALA A 125 -27.83 8.74 -3.10
C ALA A 125 -29.09 8.26 -3.83
N THR A 126 -29.06 7.05 -4.39
CA THR A 126 -30.21 6.42 -5.03
C THR A 126 -31.35 6.23 -4.04
N ASP A 127 -31.06 5.80 -2.82
CA ASP A 127 -32.05 5.59 -1.77
C ASP A 127 -32.70 6.90 -1.31
N VAL A 128 -31.90 7.96 -1.14
CA VAL A 128 -32.41 9.31 -0.85
C VAL A 128 -33.32 9.81 -1.98
N LEU A 129 -32.93 9.59 -3.24
CA LEU A 129 -33.75 9.98 -4.41
C LEU A 129 -35.05 9.17 -4.49
N ARG A 130 -35.02 7.87 -4.17
CA ARG A 130 -36.24 7.02 -4.11
C ARG A 130 -37.21 7.46 -3.01
N ALA A 131 -36.70 7.83 -1.84
CA ALA A 131 -37.53 8.32 -0.74
C ALA A 131 -38.24 9.64 -1.08
N GLY A 132 -37.62 10.45 -1.94
CA GLY A 132 -38.17 11.69 -2.47
C GLY A 132 -38.44 12.76 -1.40
N PRO A 133 -39.08 13.88 -1.78
CA PRO A 133 -39.30 15.03 -0.89
C PRO A 133 -40.27 14.76 0.28
N VAL A 134 -41.06 13.69 0.17
CA VAL A 134 -42.03 13.28 1.21
C VAL A 134 -41.32 12.43 2.25
N GLY A 135 -40.48 11.47 1.84
CA GLY A 135 -39.64 10.70 2.76
C GLY A 135 -38.65 11.57 3.52
N ALA A 136 -38.04 12.56 2.85
CA ALA A 136 -37.10 13.50 3.47
C ALA A 136 -37.73 14.41 4.55
N ARG A 137 -39.05 14.68 4.44
CA ARG A 137 -39.81 15.47 5.43
C ARG A 137 -40.56 14.61 6.45
N SER A 138 -40.43 13.28 6.37
CA SER A 138 -41.04 12.39 7.34
C SER A 138 -40.31 12.51 8.68
N HIS A 139 -41.04 12.90 9.71
CA HIS A 139 -40.57 12.85 11.09
C HIS A 139 -40.80 11.48 11.74
N GLY A 140 -41.51 10.57 11.07
CA GLY A 140 -41.81 9.23 11.58
C GLY A 140 -40.58 8.31 11.62
N PRO A 141 -40.66 7.16 12.31
CA PRO A 141 -39.63 6.13 12.30
C PRO A 141 -39.27 5.72 10.88
N LEU A 142 -38.01 5.35 10.67
CA LEU A 142 -37.63 4.65 9.44
C LEU A 142 -38.22 3.24 9.47
N GLU A 143 -38.65 2.75 8.32
CA GLU A 143 -39.04 1.36 8.16
C GLU A 143 -37.86 0.44 8.53
N PRO A 144 -38.08 -0.67 9.25
CA PRO A 144 -37.00 -1.56 9.67
C PRO A 144 -36.10 -2.03 8.51
N ALA A 145 -36.71 -2.33 7.36
CA ALA A 145 -35.99 -2.75 6.16
C ALA A 145 -35.07 -1.66 5.59
N GLU A 146 -35.42 -0.38 5.75
CA GLU A 146 -34.59 0.75 5.34
C GLU A 146 -33.34 0.85 6.23
N VAL A 147 -33.53 0.70 7.54
CA VAL A 147 -32.45 0.73 8.53
C VAL A 147 -31.47 -0.41 8.28
N GLU A 148 -31.97 -1.62 8.07
CA GLU A 148 -31.15 -2.80 7.76
C GLU A 148 -30.35 -2.61 6.48
N ARG A 149 -30.98 -2.06 5.42
CA ARG A 149 -30.28 -1.77 4.16
C ARG A 149 -29.15 -0.77 4.37
N GLN A 150 -29.42 0.33 5.08
CA GLN A 150 -28.42 1.36 5.36
C GLN A 150 -27.26 0.83 6.21
N LEU A 151 -27.54 0.02 7.23
CA LEU A 151 -26.51 -0.65 8.03
C LEU A 151 -25.70 -1.65 7.20
N ALA A 152 -26.31 -2.36 6.26
CA ALA A 152 -25.60 -3.26 5.36
C ALA A 152 -24.61 -2.50 4.45
N LEU A 153 -24.99 -1.34 3.91
CA LEU A 153 -24.09 -0.48 3.13
C LEU A 153 -22.87 -0.04 3.93
N ILE A 154 -23.10 0.42 5.17
CA ILE A 154 -22.03 0.83 6.09
C ILE A 154 -21.15 -0.37 6.43
N GLY A 155 -21.75 -1.51 6.79
CA GLY A 155 -21.04 -2.73 7.14
C GLY A 155 -20.15 -3.23 5.99
N ARG A 156 -20.62 -3.11 4.75
CA ARG A 156 -19.85 -3.47 3.55
C ARG A 156 -18.61 -2.60 3.39
N LEU A 157 -18.73 -1.28 3.58
CA LEU A 157 -17.58 -0.37 3.51
C LEU A 157 -16.55 -0.67 4.61
N VAL A 158 -17.01 -0.90 5.85
CA VAL A 158 -16.14 -1.26 6.97
C VAL A 158 -15.43 -2.60 6.72
N ALA A 159 -16.17 -3.58 6.19
CA ALA A 159 -15.60 -4.88 5.84
C ALA A 159 -14.56 -4.75 4.72
N ALA A 160 -14.78 -3.92 3.71
CA ALA A 160 -13.82 -3.69 2.63
C ALA A 160 -12.49 -3.12 3.18
N VAL A 161 -12.56 -2.12 4.07
CA VAL A 161 -11.37 -1.58 4.74
C VAL A 161 -10.65 -2.66 5.55
N ARG A 162 -11.39 -3.45 6.34
CA ARG A 162 -10.80 -4.53 7.14
C ARG A 162 -10.12 -5.58 6.27
N ASN A 163 -10.78 -6.01 5.19
CA ASN A 163 -10.27 -7.03 4.28
C ASN A 163 -8.98 -6.58 3.60
N GLU A 164 -8.85 -5.29 3.25
CA GLU A 164 -7.62 -4.75 2.67
C GLU A 164 -6.46 -4.77 3.68
N ILE A 165 -6.73 -4.46 4.95
CA ILE A 165 -5.72 -4.52 6.03
C ILE A 165 -5.31 -5.99 6.29
N GLU A 166 -6.27 -6.91 6.30
CA GLU A 166 -6.00 -8.34 6.47
C GLU A 166 -5.19 -8.92 5.30
N SER A 167 -5.53 -8.55 4.06
CA SER A 167 -4.81 -8.99 2.86
C SER A 167 -3.37 -8.47 2.85
N GLU A 168 -3.15 -7.22 3.28
CA GLU A 168 -1.80 -6.66 3.46
C GLU A 168 -1.03 -7.45 4.51
N THR A 169 -1.64 -7.70 5.67
CA THR A 169 -1.01 -8.43 6.78
C THR A 169 -0.59 -9.83 6.34
N ALA A 170 -1.46 -10.55 5.64
CA ALA A 170 -1.16 -11.87 5.09
C ALA A 170 0.00 -11.81 4.08
N SER A 171 0.01 -10.77 3.23
CA SER A 171 1.09 -10.58 2.26
C SER A 171 2.43 -10.30 2.94
N TRP A 172 2.45 -9.50 4.02
CA TRP A 172 3.67 -9.22 4.78
C TRP A 172 4.20 -10.47 5.48
N GLN A 173 3.32 -11.31 6.03
CA GLN A 173 3.70 -12.59 6.62
C GLN A 173 4.32 -13.53 5.57
N ALA A 174 3.76 -13.58 4.36
CA ALA A 174 4.27 -14.38 3.27
C ALA A 174 5.65 -13.88 2.80
N GLU A 175 5.81 -12.58 2.57
CA GLU A 175 7.09 -11.95 2.20
C GLU A 175 8.16 -12.18 3.27
N PHE A 176 7.81 -12.03 4.55
CA PHE A 176 8.73 -12.26 5.66
C PHE A 176 9.20 -13.72 5.73
N SER A 177 8.26 -14.66 5.59
CA SER A 177 8.56 -16.09 5.59
C SER A 177 9.47 -16.47 4.43
N ALA A 178 9.22 -15.94 3.23
CA ALA A 178 10.06 -16.17 2.05
C ALA A 178 11.49 -15.65 2.24
N ARG A 179 11.66 -14.43 2.78
CA ARG A 179 12.99 -13.86 3.06
C ARG A 179 13.76 -14.67 4.10
N THR A 180 13.06 -15.17 5.13
CA THR A 180 13.68 -15.98 6.18
C THR A 180 14.22 -17.30 5.62
N ARG A 181 13.46 -17.97 4.74
CA ARG A 181 13.91 -19.18 4.04
C ARG A 181 15.12 -18.91 3.15
N GLN A 182 15.10 -17.83 2.38
CA GLN A 182 16.21 -17.45 1.51
C GLN A 182 17.51 -17.21 2.30
N LEU A 183 17.42 -16.60 3.48
CA LEU A 183 18.57 -16.41 4.39
C LEU A 183 19.11 -17.75 4.93
N GLN A 184 18.24 -18.71 5.26
CA GLN A 184 18.64 -20.04 5.71
C GLN A 184 19.32 -20.84 4.60
N GLU A 185 18.82 -20.77 3.37
CA GLU A 185 19.42 -21.41 2.20
C GLU A 185 20.80 -20.82 1.86
N GLN A 186 20.96 -19.50 1.97
CA GLN A 186 22.24 -18.82 1.76
C GLN A 186 23.25 -19.08 2.88
N GLY A 187 22.80 -19.19 4.14
CA GLY A 187 23.64 -19.55 5.28
C GLY A 187 24.04 -21.03 5.31
N GLY A 188 23.27 -21.91 4.66
CA GLY A 188 23.58 -23.34 4.49
C GLY A 188 24.60 -23.63 3.38
N ALA A 189 24.80 -22.70 2.45
CA ALA A 189 25.84 -22.76 1.42
C ALA A 189 27.19 -22.25 1.94
N SER A 190 27.68 -22.81 3.05
CA SER A 190 29.09 -22.67 3.42
C SER A 190 29.90 -23.66 2.57
N PRO A 191 31.01 -23.28 1.92
CA PRO A 191 31.76 -24.19 1.07
C PRO A 191 32.31 -25.32 1.94
N ALA A 192 31.72 -26.51 1.84
CA ALA A 192 32.32 -27.72 2.36
C ALA A 192 33.71 -27.86 1.71
N GLU A 193 34.72 -27.73 2.56
CA GLU A 193 36.13 -28.02 2.38
C GLU A 193 36.48 -28.71 1.04
N ARG A 194 37.14 -27.95 0.16
CA ARG A 194 38.14 -28.56 -0.72
C ARG A 194 39.31 -28.97 0.16
N THR A 195 39.31 -30.23 0.60
CA THR A 195 40.45 -30.87 1.25
C THR A 195 41.64 -30.87 0.28
N PRO A 196 42.79 -30.27 0.63
CA PRO A 196 44.06 -30.53 -0.05
C PRO A 196 44.85 -31.58 0.74
N GLY A 197 45.33 -32.62 0.05
CA GLY A 197 46.25 -33.64 0.56
C GLY A 197 45.62 -35.02 0.52
N THR A 198 46.21 -36.04 -0.11
CA THR A 198 47.63 -36.30 -0.46
C THR A 198 47.73 -37.07 -1.77
#